data_AF-A0A239WA95-F1
#
_entry.id   AF-A0A239WA95-F1
#
_cell.length_a   1.000
_cell.length_b   1.000
_cell.length_c   1.000
_cell.angle_alpha   90.00
_cell.angle_beta   90.00
_cell.angle_gamma   90.00
#
_symmetry.space_group_name_H-M   'P 1'
#
loop_
_entity.id
_entity.type
_entity.pdbx_description
1 polymer ?
#
loop_
_entity_poly.entity_id
_entity_poly.type
_entity_poly.pdbx_seq_one_letter_code
_entity_poly.pdbx_strand_id
1 'polypeptide(L)'
;MPREDARTSQGTGAGQDDRITRVTTMEQRLNRTRDLVDRLDALLDEFERNEPARRELSSYYSSQEWFDDVAAQEAGQIPTDVPCGVLSEDAAFDLFGDHLRTAIRMLELGTAMVKER
;
A
#
# COMPACT_ATOMS: atom_id res chain seq x y z
N MET A 1 67.14 23.97 -23.95
CA MET A 1 65.86 23.64 -24.61
C MET A 1 66.12 22.46 -25.54
N PRO A 2 65.29 21.41 -25.64
CA PRO A 2 63.90 21.20 -25.16
C PRO A 2 63.83 20.21 -23.97
N ARG A 3 62.94 20.31 -22.96
CA ARG A 3 61.47 20.13 -22.87
C ARG A 3 60.97 18.73 -23.22
N GLU A 4 60.71 17.93 -22.18
CA GLU A 4 59.64 16.91 -22.15
C GLU A 4 59.30 16.55 -20.69
N ASP A 5 58.49 17.40 -20.05
CA ASP A 5 57.81 17.04 -18.82
C ASP A 5 56.58 16.19 -19.21
N ALA A 6 56.74 14.87 -19.07
CA ALA A 6 55.64 13.93 -19.05
C ALA A 6 54.77 14.20 -17.81
N ARG A 7 53.76 15.06 -17.94
CA ARG A 7 52.65 15.10 -16.98
C ARG A 7 51.80 13.86 -17.17
N THR A 8 52.01 12.92 -16.27
CA THR A 8 51.12 11.86 -15.85
C THR A 8 49.65 12.32 -15.78
N SER A 9 48.88 11.92 -16.79
CA SER A 9 47.41 11.92 -16.79
C SER A 9 46.92 10.57 -16.30
N GLN A 10 47.06 10.27 -15.00
CA GLN A 10 46.47 9.08 -14.39
C GLN A 10 46.05 9.42 -12.95
N GLY A 11 44.79 9.83 -12.77
CA GLY A 11 44.24 10.16 -11.45
C GLY A 11 42.76 10.54 -11.46
N THR A 12 42.21 10.91 -12.62
CA THR A 12 40.85 11.47 -12.73
C THR A 12 39.75 10.43 -13.01
N GLY A 13 40.09 9.25 -13.56
CA GLY A 13 39.12 8.25 -14.02
C GLY A 13 38.41 7.49 -12.88
N ALA A 14 39.15 6.94 -11.92
CA ALA A 14 38.56 6.12 -10.85
C ALA A 14 37.58 6.90 -9.95
N GLY A 15 37.92 8.15 -9.60
CA GLY A 15 37.02 9.01 -8.82
C GLY A 15 35.79 9.52 -9.59
N GLN A 16 35.85 9.51 -10.93
CA GLN A 16 34.73 9.84 -11.80
C GLN A 16 33.77 8.65 -11.93
N ASP A 17 34.28 7.43 -12.08
CA ASP A 17 33.49 6.20 -12.15
C ASP A 17 32.77 5.89 -10.82
N ASP A 18 33.43 6.13 -9.68
CA ASP A 18 32.80 6.02 -8.35
C ASP A 18 31.68 7.05 -8.16
N ARG A 19 31.84 8.26 -8.71
CA ARG A 19 30.81 9.30 -8.67
C ARG A 19 29.62 8.92 -9.53
N ILE A 20 29.85 8.44 -10.75
CA ILE A 20 28.79 7.99 -11.66
C ILE A 20 28.02 6.84 -11.00
N THR A 21 28.71 5.83 -10.47
CA THR A 21 28.09 4.68 -9.79
C THR A 21 27.19 5.11 -8.63
N ARG A 22 27.68 6.01 -7.78
CA ARG A 22 26.91 6.56 -6.66
C ARG A 22 25.67 7.33 -7.12
N VAL A 23 25.82 8.22 -8.11
CA VAL A 23 24.69 9.02 -8.63
C VAL A 23 23.64 8.12 -9.25
N THR A 24 24.05 7.16 -10.10
CA THR A 24 23.11 6.19 -10.70
C THR A 24 22.37 5.38 -9.64
N THR A 25 23.07 4.92 -8.59
CA THR A 25 22.44 4.17 -7.50
C THR A 25 21.43 5.01 -6.74
N MET A 26 21.75 6.28 -6.45
CA MET A 26 20.81 7.17 -5.76
C MET A 26 19.63 7.57 -6.64
N GLU A 27 19.85 7.78 -7.94
CA GLU A 27 18.79 8.08 -8.92
C GLU A 27 17.77 6.93 -9.01
N GLN A 28 18.26 5.68 -9.04
CA GLN A 28 17.38 4.51 -9.02
C GLN A 28 16.53 4.44 -7.74
N ARG A 29 17.13 4.73 -6.58
CA ARG A 29 16.41 4.77 -5.29
C ARG A 29 15.39 5.90 -5.27
N LEU A 30 15.76 7.10 -5.72
CA LEU A 30 14.87 8.25 -5.80
C LEU A 30 13.64 7.94 -6.66
N ASN A 31 13.86 7.43 -7.87
CA ASN A 31 12.77 7.13 -8.78
C ASN A 31 11.87 6.00 -8.25
N ARG A 32 12.46 4.99 -7.61
CA ARG A 32 11.67 3.92 -6.98
C ARG A 32 10.84 4.44 -5.80
N THR A 33 11.43 5.28 -4.95
CA THR A 33 10.72 5.86 -3.80
C THR A 33 9.59 6.78 -4.27
N ARG A 34 9.80 7.59 -5.32
CA ARG A 34 8.76 8.41 -5.93
C ARG A 34 7.57 7.57 -6.41
N ASP A 35 7.82 6.54 -7.22
CA ASP A 35 6.77 5.63 -7.71
C ASP A 35 5.98 4.99 -6.55
N LEU A 36 6.66 4.56 -5.49
CA LEU A 36 6.00 3.97 -4.33
C LEU A 36 5.12 4.96 -3.58
N VAL A 37 5.58 6.21 -3.38
CA VAL A 37 4.81 7.26 -2.73
C VAL A 37 3.56 7.58 -3.56
N ASP A 38 3.72 7.87 -4.85
CA ASP A 38 2.60 8.23 -5.73
C ASP A 38 1.52 7.14 -5.77
N ARG A 39 1.93 5.87 -5.82
CA ARG A 39 1.00 4.73 -5.82
C ARG A 39 0.35 4.49 -4.47
N LEU A 40 1.08 4.69 -3.37
CA LEU A 40 0.52 4.53 -2.03
C LEU A 40 -0.50 5.62 -1.75
N ASP A 41 -0.21 6.87 -2.09
CA ASP A 41 -1.13 8.00 -1.91
C ASP A 41 -2.43 7.78 -2.72
N ALA A 42 -2.31 7.35 -3.99
CA ALA A 42 -3.50 7.02 -4.79
C ALA A 42 -4.36 5.89 -4.17
N LEU A 43 -3.71 4.86 -3.60
CA LEU A 43 -4.42 3.77 -2.90
C LEU A 43 -5.06 4.25 -1.59
N LEU A 44 -4.42 5.17 -0.87
CA LEU A 44 -5.01 5.77 0.33
C LEU A 44 -6.25 6.60 -0.04
N ASP A 45 -6.21 7.38 -1.12
CA ASP A 45 -7.37 8.13 -1.63
C ASP A 45 -8.53 7.19 -2.04
N GLU A 46 -8.23 6.04 -2.64
CA GLU A 46 -9.23 5.01 -2.92
C GLU A 46 -9.83 4.41 -1.63
N PHE A 47 -8.98 4.14 -0.63
CA PHE A 47 -9.42 3.62 0.66
C PHE A 47 -10.36 4.59 1.38
N GLU A 48 -9.99 5.88 1.43
CA GLU A 48 -10.81 6.94 2.01
C GLU A 48 -12.16 7.09 1.31
N ARG A 49 -12.18 7.04 -0.03
CA ARG A 49 -13.42 7.09 -0.82
C ARG A 49 -14.31 5.87 -0.61
N ASN A 50 -13.75 4.72 -0.24
CA ASN A 50 -14.50 3.49 0.04
C ASN A 50 -15.06 3.41 1.47
N GLU A 51 -14.59 4.25 2.41
CA GLU A 51 -15.05 4.24 3.81
C GLU A 51 -16.59 4.32 3.99
N PRO A 52 -17.36 5.09 3.18
CA PRO A 52 -18.82 5.07 3.25
C PRO A 52 -19.42 3.68 2.98
N ALA A 53 -18.95 2.99 1.93
CA ALA A 53 -19.43 1.65 1.59
C ALA A 53 -19.05 0.61 2.67
N ARG A 54 -17.85 0.71 3.23
CA ARG A 54 -17.43 -0.13 4.36
C ARG A 54 -18.31 0.13 5.60
N ARG A 55 -18.70 1.38 5.86
CA ARG A 55 -19.59 1.73 6.98
C ARG A 55 -21.00 1.21 6.78
N GLU A 56 -21.52 1.26 5.56
CA GLU A 56 -22.81 0.66 5.20
C GLU A 56 -22.78 -0.85 5.44
N LEU A 57 -21.74 -1.54 4.94
CA LEU A 57 -21.53 -2.97 5.19
C LEU A 57 -21.46 -3.30 6.69
N SER A 58 -20.77 -2.47 7.48
CA SER A 58 -20.67 -2.63 8.94
C SER A 58 -22.00 -2.36 9.65
N SER A 59 -22.86 -1.52 9.08
CA SER A 59 -24.19 -1.22 9.64
C SER A 59 -25.21 -2.31 9.29
N TYR A 60 -25.04 -2.94 8.12
CA TYR A 60 -25.79 -4.10 7.69
C TYR A 60 -25.44 -5.35 8.51
N TYR A 61 -24.15 -5.64 8.69
CA TYR A 61 -23.72 -6.82 9.46
C TYR A 61 -24.26 -6.81 10.89
N SER A 62 -24.87 -7.93 11.32
CA SER A 62 -25.57 -8.08 12.62
C SER A 62 -26.79 -7.16 12.83
N SER A 63 -27.32 -6.53 11.78
CA SER A 63 -28.61 -5.84 11.81
C SER A 63 -29.79 -6.80 11.69
N GLN A 64 -31.01 -6.31 11.94
CA GLN A 64 -32.22 -7.11 11.73
C GLN A 64 -32.36 -7.54 10.26
N GLU A 65 -32.03 -6.67 9.30
CA GLU A 65 -32.08 -7.00 7.86
C GLU A 65 -31.13 -8.15 7.53
N TRP A 66 -29.92 -8.15 8.10
CA TRP A 66 -28.97 -9.25 7.94
C TRP A 66 -29.50 -10.57 8.51
N PHE A 67 -30.13 -10.55 9.69
CA PHE A 67 -30.75 -11.76 10.25
C PHE A 67 -31.91 -12.27 9.40
N ASP A 68 -32.73 -11.36 8.86
CA ASP A 68 -33.84 -11.72 7.97
C ASP A 68 -33.33 -12.33 6.66
N ASP A 69 -32.25 -11.78 6.09
CA ASP A 69 -31.60 -12.30 4.89
C ASP A 69 -30.92 -13.66 5.12
N VAL A 70 -30.30 -13.87 6.29
CA VAL A 70 -29.78 -15.18 6.71
C VAL A 70 -30.90 -16.21 6.76
N ALA A 71 -32.04 -15.88 7.40
CA ALA A 71 -33.20 -16.77 7.46
C ALA A 71 -33.77 -17.06 6.06
N ALA A 72 -33.81 -16.06 5.18
CA ALA A 72 -34.24 -16.23 3.79
C ALA A 72 -33.31 -17.16 3.00
N GLN A 73 -31.99 -17.04 3.20
CA GLN A 73 -31.01 -17.97 2.62
C GLN A 73 -31.24 -19.40 3.13
N GLU A 74 -31.39 -19.59 4.44
CA GLU A 74 -31.59 -20.91 5.06
C GLU A 74 -32.91 -21.57 4.62
N ALA A 75 -33.94 -20.76 4.36
CA ALA A 75 -35.22 -21.19 3.81
C ALA A 75 -35.18 -21.47 2.29
N GLY A 76 -34.05 -21.26 1.61
CA GLY A 76 -33.91 -21.47 0.17
C GLY A 76 -34.64 -20.43 -0.68
N GLN A 77 -34.88 -19.24 -0.13
CA GLN A 77 -35.56 -18.12 -0.82
C GLN A 77 -34.59 -17.28 -1.66
N ILE A 78 -33.28 -17.43 -1.43
CA ILE A 78 -32.22 -16.83 -2.24
C ILE A 78 -31.73 -17.87 -3.26
N PRO A 79 -31.71 -17.56 -4.57
CA PRO A 79 -31.20 -18.47 -5.59
C PRO A 79 -29.76 -18.93 -5.30
N THR A 80 -29.47 -20.20 -5.57
CA THR A 80 -28.16 -20.81 -5.25
C THR A 80 -27.00 -20.27 -6.08
N ASP A 81 -27.28 -19.53 -7.17
CA ASP A 81 -26.29 -18.83 -7.98
C ASP A 81 -25.95 -17.43 -7.45
N VAL A 82 -26.67 -16.93 -6.43
CA VAL A 82 -26.33 -15.69 -5.74
C VAL A 82 -25.26 -15.96 -4.68
N PRO A 83 -24.08 -15.30 -4.75
CA PRO A 83 -23.06 -15.44 -3.71
C PRO A 83 -23.51 -14.76 -2.41
N CYS A 84 -23.58 -15.53 -1.33
CA CYS A 84 -24.05 -15.06 -0.03
C CYS A 84 -22.94 -15.00 1.03
N GLY A 85 -21.70 -14.74 0.62
CA GLY A 85 -20.59 -14.62 1.56
C GLY A 85 -20.82 -13.57 2.65
N VAL A 86 -21.59 -12.51 2.35
CA VAL A 86 -21.97 -11.47 3.33
C VAL A 86 -22.90 -11.97 4.44
N LEU A 87 -23.60 -13.09 4.21
CA LEU A 87 -24.49 -13.72 5.18
C LEU A 87 -23.77 -14.71 6.10
N SER A 88 -22.44 -14.89 5.93
CA SER A 88 -21.64 -15.63 6.90
C SER A 88 -21.19 -14.72 8.04
N GLU A 89 -21.05 -15.29 9.24
CA GLU A 89 -20.47 -14.59 10.39
C GLU A 89 -18.99 -14.26 10.13
N ASP A 90 -18.24 -15.22 9.59
CA ASP A 90 -16.78 -15.12 9.44
C ASP A 90 -16.36 -14.04 8.44
N ALA A 91 -17.03 -13.90 7.29
CA ALA A 91 -16.50 -13.06 6.20
C ALA A 91 -16.45 -11.57 6.57
N ALA A 92 -17.54 -11.06 7.16
CA ALA A 92 -17.58 -9.66 7.59
C ALA A 92 -16.69 -9.44 8.82
N PHE A 93 -16.69 -10.39 9.77
CA PHE A 93 -15.84 -10.33 10.96
C PHE A 93 -14.36 -10.26 10.60
N ASP A 94 -13.88 -11.16 9.74
CA ASP A 94 -12.50 -11.19 9.27
C ASP A 94 -12.13 -9.91 8.54
N LEU A 95 -12.98 -9.44 7.63
CA LEU A 95 -12.76 -8.20 6.89
C LEU A 95 -12.57 -6.99 7.81
N PHE A 96 -13.42 -6.84 8.83
CA PHE A 96 -13.31 -5.71 9.77
C PHE A 96 -12.09 -5.85 10.68
N GLY A 97 -11.72 -7.08 11.06
CA GLY A 97 -10.46 -7.35 11.76
C GLY A 97 -9.26 -6.95 10.91
N ASP A 98 -9.23 -7.29 9.63
CA ASP A 98 -8.17 -6.97 8.68
C ASP A 98 -8.08 -5.47 8.43
N HIS A 99 -9.23 -4.80 8.31
CA HIS A 99 -9.34 -3.35 8.19
C HIS A 99 -8.68 -2.64 9.39
N LEU A 100 -8.99 -3.07 10.62
CA LEU A 100 -8.38 -2.51 11.83
C LEU A 100 -6.87 -2.74 11.88
N ARG A 101 -6.41 -3.96 11.59
CA ARG A 101 -4.96 -4.27 11.56
C ARG A 101 -4.23 -3.43 10.53
N THR A 102 -4.85 -3.20 9.38
CA THR A 102 -4.31 -2.35 8.32
C THR A 102 -4.21 -0.89 8.76
N ALA A 103 -5.25 -0.35 9.42
CA ALA A 103 -5.23 1.00 9.96
C ALA A 103 -4.12 1.20 11.02
N ILE A 104 -3.93 0.22 11.91
CA ILE A 104 -2.83 0.24 12.88
C ILE A 104 -1.48 0.31 12.18
N ARG A 105 -1.27 -0.54 11.16
CA ARG A 105 -0.02 -0.55 10.38
C ARG A 105 0.23 0.78 9.66
N MET A 106 -0.82 1.44 9.15
CA MET A 106 -0.71 2.77 8.55
C MET A 106 -0.24 3.81 9.58
N LEU A 107 -0.79 3.78 10.80
CA LEU A 107 -0.38 4.67 11.89
C LEU A 107 1.08 4.43 12.32
N GLU A 108 1.48 3.16 12.45
CA GLU A 108 2.86 2.78 12.80
C GLU A 108 3.86 3.28 11.75
N LEU A 109 3.58 3.02 10.47
CA LEU A 109 4.44 3.46 9.37
C LEU A 109 4.50 4.99 9.27
N GLY A 110 3.36 5.68 9.33
CA GLY A 110 3.31 7.13 9.30
C GLY A 110 4.07 7.76 10.47
N THR A 111 3.94 7.20 11.67
CA THR A 111 4.69 7.65 12.85
C THR A 111 6.20 7.44 12.69
N ALA A 112 6.63 6.29 12.14
CA ALA A 112 8.03 6.03 11.87
C ALA A 112 8.60 7.06 10.87
N MET A 113 7.89 7.33 9.77
CA MET A 113 8.30 8.32 8.76
C MET A 113 8.42 9.74 9.31
N VAL A 114 7.54 10.14 10.25
CA VAL A 114 7.61 11.46 10.89
C VAL A 114 8.80 11.57 11.85
N LYS A 115 9.15 10.50 12.57
CA LYS A 115 10.29 10.49 13.51
C LYS A 115 11.66 10.51 12.82
N GLU A 116 11.72 10.11 11.56
CA GLU A 116 12.95 10.15 10.74
C GLU A 116 13.24 11.53 10.13
N ARG A 117 12.33 12.50 10.29
CA ARG A 117 12.56 13.92 9.96
C ARG A 117 13.25 14.65 11.10
#